data_AF-A0A2P5MF13-F1
#
_entry.id   AF-A0A2P5MF13-F1
#
_cell.length_a   1.000
_cell.length_b   1.000
_cell.length_c   1.000
_cell.angle_alpha   90.00
_cell.angle_beta   90.00
_cell.angle_gamma   90.00
#
_symmetry.space_group_name_H-M   'P 1'
#
loop_
_entity.id
_entity.type
_entity.pdbx_description
1 polymer ?
#
loop_
_entity_poly.entity_id
_entity_poly.type
_entity_poly.pdbx_seq_one_letter_code
_entity_poly.pdbx_strand_id
1 'polypeptide(L)'
;MSEPFVGEIRPFSFGYAPKGWLTCDGQILNISQFQALFSLLGTQYGGDGRTTFGLPDLRGRAGMDVSSTHLQGEKGGVESVSLTAQQMPMHSHSVNANSNAGNKASPEGNFWAVNSNGYSLFSTAGAVTMAANAVGSAGGGQAHSNMQPYQVINYCIAIQGVYPSRS
;
A
#
# COMPACT_ATOMS: atom_id res chain seq x y z
N MET A 1 18.82 -27.51 21.40
CA MET A 1 18.10 -26.45 20.66
C MET A 1 17.38 -25.62 21.70
N SER A 2 17.51 -24.29 21.73
CA SER A 2 16.91 -23.50 22.82
C SER A 2 15.39 -23.56 22.73
N GLU A 3 14.75 -23.76 23.86
CA GLU A 3 13.30 -23.74 23.99
C GLU A 3 12.80 -22.31 23.69
N PRO A 4 11.74 -22.13 22.86
CA PRO A 4 11.23 -20.80 22.51
C PRO A 4 10.58 -20.13 23.72
N PHE A 5 10.38 -18.81 23.65
CA PHE A 5 9.49 -18.14 24.61
C PHE A 5 8.03 -18.35 24.21
N VAL A 6 7.14 -18.53 25.19
CA VAL A 6 5.69 -18.49 24.92
C VAL A 6 5.35 -17.11 24.33
N GLY A 7 4.59 -17.11 23.23
CA GLY A 7 4.24 -15.87 22.51
C GLY A 7 5.30 -15.41 21.50
N GLU A 8 6.44 -16.09 21.38
CA GLU A 8 7.43 -15.80 20.35
C GLU A 8 6.87 -16.08 18.96
N ILE A 9 7.03 -15.13 18.03
CA ILE A 9 6.63 -15.29 16.62
C ILE A 9 7.87 -15.59 15.79
N ARG A 10 7.80 -16.64 14.95
CA ARG A 10 8.88 -16.97 14.01
C ARG A 10 8.34 -17.21 12.60
N PRO A 11 9.11 -16.85 11.57
CA PRO A 11 8.87 -17.28 10.21
C PRO A 11 9.30 -18.74 10.01
N PHE A 12 8.49 -19.50 9.28
CA PHE A 12 8.70 -20.89 8.90
C PHE A 12 8.51 -21.02 7.39
N SER A 13 9.47 -21.67 6.72
CA SER A 13 9.45 -21.84 5.26
C SER A 13 8.44 -22.89 4.77
N PHE A 14 7.81 -23.65 5.68
CA PHE A 14 6.89 -24.74 5.39
C PHE A 14 5.44 -24.41 5.78
N GLY A 15 4.50 -25.07 5.09
CA GLY A 15 3.07 -24.76 5.05
C GLY A 15 2.24 -25.08 6.30
N TYR A 16 2.84 -25.38 7.46
CA TYR A 16 2.11 -25.78 8.67
C TYR A 16 2.79 -25.29 9.96
N ALA A 17 2.03 -25.21 11.05
CA ALA A 17 2.58 -24.94 12.38
C ALA A 17 3.11 -26.24 13.01
N PRO A 18 4.38 -26.30 13.46
CA PRO A 18 4.91 -27.44 14.19
C PRO A 18 4.20 -27.67 15.52
N LYS A 19 4.41 -28.83 16.14
CA LYS A 19 3.94 -29.09 17.51
C LYS A 19 4.46 -28.02 18.47
N GLY A 20 3.59 -27.47 19.30
CA GLY A 20 3.91 -26.37 20.23
C GLY A 20 3.81 -24.97 19.61
N TRP A 21 3.35 -24.88 18.36
CA TRP A 21 3.13 -23.62 17.64
C TRP A 21 1.72 -23.57 17.05
N LEU A 22 1.25 -22.37 16.76
CA LEU A 22 0.03 -22.10 16.00
C LEU A 22 0.30 -21.07 14.91
N THR A 23 -0.43 -21.12 13.80
CA THR A 23 -0.31 -20.10 12.75
C THR A 23 -0.87 -18.75 13.21
N CYS A 24 -0.23 -17.66 12.77
CA CYS A 24 -0.66 -16.29 13.03
C CYS A 24 -1.77 -15.85 12.05
N ASP A 25 -2.91 -16.55 12.09
CA ASP A 25 -4.05 -16.34 11.17
C ASP A 25 -5.25 -15.64 11.83
N GLY A 26 -5.07 -15.00 13.00
CA GLY A 26 -6.15 -14.28 13.68
C GLY A 26 -7.17 -15.17 14.40
N GLN A 27 -6.85 -16.44 14.65
CA GLN A 27 -7.77 -17.37 15.31
C GLN A 27 -8.12 -16.92 16.75
N ILE A 28 -9.36 -17.20 17.16
CA ILE A 28 -9.83 -17.01 18.53
C ILE A 28 -9.63 -18.30 19.31
N LEU A 29 -8.94 -18.21 20.44
CA LEU A 29 -8.58 -19.34 21.30
C LEU A 29 -9.25 -19.21 22.66
N ASN A 30 -9.44 -20.35 23.33
CA ASN A 30 -9.97 -20.40 24.68
C ASN A 30 -8.88 -20.10 25.71
N ILE A 31 -9.12 -19.15 26.61
CA ILE A 31 -8.17 -18.76 27.66
C ILE A 31 -7.82 -19.94 28.57
N SER A 32 -8.79 -20.81 28.89
CA SER A 32 -8.56 -21.96 29.79
C SER A 32 -7.50 -22.95 29.28
N GLN A 33 -7.29 -23.00 27.96
CA GLN A 33 -6.30 -23.89 27.34
C GLN A 33 -4.94 -23.22 27.13
N PHE A 34 -4.91 -21.88 27.02
CA PHE A 34 -3.72 -21.12 26.65
C PHE A 34 -3.46 -19.95 27.62
N GLN A 35 -3.60 -20.22 28.93
CA GLN A 35 -3.49 -19.20 29.98
C GLN A 35 -2.18 -18.40 29.93
N ALA A 36 -1.06 -19.09 29.71
CA ALA A 36 0.26 -18.46 29.62
C ALA A 36 0.41 -17.55 28.40
N LEU A 37 -0.23 -17.90 27.27
CA LEU A 37 -0.21 -17.04 26.10
C LEU A 37 -1.14 -15.82 26.28
N PHE A 38 -2.31 -16.05 26.87
CA PHE A 38 -3.26 -14.98 27.18
C PHE A 38 -2.67 -13.95 28.15
N SER A 39 -1.91 -14.35 29.16
CA SER A 39 -1.29 -13.41 30.11
C SER A 39 -0.24 -12.50 29.45
N LEU A 40 0.25 -12.86 28.26
CA LEU A 40 1.18 -12.05 27.47
C LEU A 40 0.45 -11.15 26.46
N LEU A 41 -0.50 -11.71 25.71
CA LEU A 41 -1.18 -11.00 24.60
C LEU A 41 -2.41 -10.19 25.06
N GLY A 42 -3.07 -10.62 26.14
CA GLY A 42 -4.37 -10.11 26.53
C GLY A 42 -5.39 -10.23 25.39
N THR A 43 -6.16 -9.17 25.17
CA THR A 43 -7.18 -9.08 24.11
C THR A 43 -6.76 -8.22 22.92
N GLN A 44 -5.46 -7.90 22.80
CA GLN A 44 -4.93 -7.00 21.77
C GLN A 44 -5.32 -7.41 20.34
N TYR A 45 -5.50 -8.72 20.10
CA TYR A 45 -5.85 -9.26 18.79
C TYR A 45 -7.28 -9.83 18.72
N GLY A 46 -8.14 -9.51 19.69
CA GLY A 46 -9.55 -9.91 19.73
C GLY A 46 -9.90 -10.84 20.89
N GLY A 47 -11.11 -11.41 20.82
CA GLY A 47 -11.73 -12.20 21.90
C GLY A 47 -12.43 -11.34 22.94
N ASP A 48 -13.09 -12.00 23.90
CA ASP A 48 -13.89 -11.35 24.94
C ASP A 48 -13.10 -11.05 26.24
N GLY A 49 -11.86 -11.54 26.35
CA GLY A 49 -11.00 -11.39 27.53
C GLY A 49 -11.49 -12.12 28.78
N ARG A 50 -12.56 -12.92 28.66
CA ARG A 50 -13.17 -13.68 29.76
C ARG A 50 -13.04 -15.18 29.52
N THR A 51 -13.44 -15.62 28.34
CA THR A 51 -13.37 -17.01 27.90
C THR A 51 -12.40 -17.19 26.73
N THR A 52 -12.15 -16.13 25.96
CA THR A 52 -11.45 -16.17 24.69
C THR A 52 -10.50 -14.99 24.49
N PHE A 53 -9.49 -15.19 23.65
CA PHE A 53 -8.57 -14.16 23.17
C PHE A 53 -8.15 -14.46 21.73
N GLY A 54 -7.68 -13.45 21.00
CA GLY A 54 -7.22 -13.59 19.63
C GLY A 54 -5.70 -13.76 19.50
N LEU A 55 -5.27 -14.44 18.45
CA LEU A 55 -3.88 -14.41 17.97
C LEU A 55 -3.66 -13.27 16.97
N PRO A 56 -2.40 -12.85 16.74
CA PRO A 56 -2.06 -11.99 15.60
C PRO A 56 -2.54 -12.59 14.27
N ASP A 57 -2.93 -11.71 13.35
CA ASP A 57 -3.24 -12.06 11.96
C ASP A 57 -2.20 -11.40 11.05
N LEU A 58 -1.22 -12.17 10.59
CA LEU A 58 -0.10 -11.70 9.77
C LEU A 58 -0.26 -12.05 8.28
N ARG A 59 -1.42 -12.59 7.88
CA ARG A 59 -1.69 -12.89 6.46
C ARG A 59 -1.76 -11.58 5.67
N GLY A 60 -0.96 -11.47 4.62
CA GLY A 60 -0.86 -10.27 3.78
C GLY A 60 -0.23 -9.06 4.48
N ARG A 61 0.49 -9.25 5.60
CA ARG A 61 1.04 -8.14 6.39
C ARG A 61 2.55 -8.20 6.53
N ALA A 62 3.17 -7.04 6.47
CA ALA A 62 4.53 -6.83 6.93
C ALA A 62 4.51 -6.47 8.42
N GLY A 63 5.42 -7.06 9.20
CA GLY A 63 5.60 -6.69 10.62
C GLY A 63 6.18 -5.28 10.75
N MET A 64 5.70 -4.53 11.73
CA MET A 64 6.21 -3.21 12.11
C MET A 64 6.47 -3.21 13.61
N ASP A 65 7.55 -2.56 14.03
CA ASP A 65 7.86 -2.40 15.45
C ASP A 65 6.91 -1.38 16.10
N VAL A 66 6.71 -1.52 17.40
CA VAL A 66 5.83 -0.63 18.18
C VAL A 66 6.45 0.75 18.28
N SER A 67 5.60 1.78 18.22
CA SER A 67 6.01 3.17 18.46
C SER A 67 4.93 3.93 19.24
N SER A 68 5.19 5.17 19.59
CA SER A 68 4.19 6.04 20.24
C SER A 68 2.97 6.31 19.36
N THR A 69 3.10 6.16 18.04
CA THR A 69 2.02 6.38 17.07
C THR A 69 1.46 5.10 16.47
N HIS A 70 2.12 3.96 16.66
CA HIS A 70 1.67 2.65 16.19
C HIS A 70 1.70 1.67 17.34
N LEU A 71 0.52 1.39 17.90
CA LEU A 71 0.39 0.58 19.10
C LEU A 71 0.43 -0.91 18.75
N GLN A 72 0.84 -1.74 19.72
CA GLN A 72 0.83 -3.20 19.57
C GLN A 72 -0.57 -3.69 19.19
N GLY A 73 -0.66 -4.49 18.13
CA GLY A 73 -1.93 -5.06 17.63
C GLY A 73 -2.69 -4.17 16.66
N GLU A 74 -2.26 -2.93 16.45
CA GLU A 74 -2.83 -2.04 15.43
C GLU A 74 -2.62 -2.63 14.02
N LYS A 75 -3.63 -2.45 13.16
CA LYS A 75 -3.60 -2.86 11.76
C LYS A 75 -3.66 -1.62 10.87
N GLY A 76 -2.68 -1.46 10.00
CA GLY A 76 -2.62 -0.37 9.02
C GLY A 76 -2.21 -0.85 7.63
N GLY A 77 -2.11 0.11 6.71
CA GLY A 77 -1.70 -0.12 5.32
C GLY A 77 -2.80 -0.67 4.39
N VAL A 78 -2.52 -0.65 3.09
CA VAL A 78 -3.37 -1.20 2.03
C VAL A 78 -2.52 -1.88 0.96
N GLU A 79 -2.96 -3.03 0.44
CA GLU A 79 -2.26 -3.80 -0.60
C GLU A 79 -2.41 -3.17 -2.00
N SER A 80 -3.46 -2.36 -2.20
CA SER A 80 -3.77 -1.68 -3.46
C SER A 80 -4.20 -0.25 -3.18
N VAL A 81 -3.74 0.69 -3.98
CA VAL A 81 -4.08 2.11 -3.86
C VAL A 81 -4.53 2.67 -5.21
N SER A 82 -5.64 3.40 -5.21
CA SER A 82 -6.10 4.18 -6.37
C SER A 82 -5.46 5.56 -6.29
N LEU A 83 -4.75 5.96 -7.35
CA LEU A 83 -4.18 7.30 -7.46
C LEU A 83 -5.29 8.31 -7.69
N THR A 84 -5.51 9.17 -6.70
CA THR A 84 -6.43 10.30 -6.79
C THR A 84 -5.73 11.53 -7.34
N ALA A 85 -6.49 12.52 -7.84
CA ALA A 85 -5.92 13.79 -8.28
C ALA A 85 -5.16 14.51 -7.16
N GLN A 86 -5.55 14.32 -5.90
CA GLN A 86 -4.88 14.88 -4.73
C GLN A 86 -3.52 14.23 -4.43
N GLN A 87 -3.26 13.03 -4.94
CA GLN A 87 -1.98 12.33 -4.80
C GLN A 87 -1.01 12.65 -5.93
N MET A 88 -1.39 13.51 -6.88
CA MET A 88 -0.53 14.00 -7.96
C MET A 88 -0.29 15.50 -7.81
N PRO A 89 0.91 16.00 -8.17
CA PRO A 89 1.12 17.44 -8.30
C PRO A 89 0.10 18.06 -9.25
N MET A 90 -0.49 19.17 -8.82
CA MET A 90 -1.39 19.95 -9.68
C MET A 90 -0.63 20.44 -10.89
N HIS A 91 -1.12 20.10 -12.08
CA HIS A 91 -0.57 20.55 -13.36
C HIS A 91 -1.71 20.83 -14.33
N SER A 92 -1.43 21.62 -15.36
CA SER A 92 -2.37 21.93 -16.42
C SER A 92 -1.65 22.00 -17.77
N HIS A 93 -2.41 21.77 -18.83
CA HIS A 93 -1.94 21.94 -20.20
C HIS A 93 -2.72 23.09 -20.83
N SER A 94 -2.01 24.13 -21.25
CA SER A 94 -2.55 25.18 -22.09
C SER A 94 -1.96 25.01 -23.49
N VAL A 95 -2.82 24.92 -24.49
CA VAL A 95 -2.40 24.86 -25.89
C VAL A 95 -2.65 26.22 -26.51
N ASN A 96 -1.65 26.77 -27.17
CA ASN A 96 -1.79 28.00 -27.93
C ASN A 96 -1.68 27.68 -29.42
N ALA A 97 -2.53 28.30 -30.22
CA ALA A 97 -2.53 28.17 -31.68
C ALA A 97 -2.68 29.54 -32.35
N ASN A 98 -2.28 29.62 -33.60
CA ASN A 98 -2.25 30.83 -34.41
C ASN A 98 -3.36 30.80 -35.45
N SER A 99 -4.10 31.91 -35.57
CA SER A 99 -5.15 32.07 -36.58
C SER A 99 -4.62 32.49 -37.96
N ASN A 100 -3.33 32.83 -38.08
CA ASN A 100 -2.69 33.14 -39.35
C ASN A 100 -2.35 31.87 -40.15
N ALA A 101 -2.17 32.02 -41.47
CA ALA A 101 -1.61 30.95 -42.30
C ALA A 101 -0.18 30.63 -41.86
N GLY A 102 0.17 29.34 -41.79
CA GLY A 102 1.51 28.95 -41.38
C GLY A 102 2.57 29.24 -42.45
N ASN A 103 3.78 29.55 -42.00
CA ASN A 103 4.90 29.95 -42.86
C ASN A 103 6.24 29.32 -42.44
N LYS A 104 6.23 28.45 -41.42
CA LYS A 104 7.37 27.69 -40.94
C LYS A 104 7.09 26.20 -41.04
N ALA A 105 8.03 25.45 -41.61
CA ALA A 105 7.99 23.99 -41.66
C ALA A 105 8.37 23.35 -40.31
N SER A 106 9.21 24.03 -39.52
CA SER A 106 9.66 23.53 -38.22
C SER A 106 8.70 23.93 -37.09
N PRO A 107 8.33 23.01 -36.18
CA PRO A 107 7.62 23.33 -34.95
C PRO A 107 8.50 24.05 -33.91
N GLU A 108 9.83 24.02 -34.05
CA GLU A 108 10.74 24.55 -33.04
C GLU A 108 10.50 26.06 -32.82
N GLY A 109 10.10 26.42 -31.60
CA GLY A 109 9.77 27.80 -31.22
C GLY A 109 8.52 28.38 -31.89
N ASN A 110 7.69 27.56 -32.56
CA ASN A 110 6.50 28.01 -33.29
C ASN A 110 5.22 27.35 -32.76
N PHE A 111 4.08 27.97 -33.07
CA PHE A 111 2.75 27.47 -32.72
C PHE A 111 2.07 26.86 -33.94
N TRP A 112 1.13 25.93 -33.71
CA TRP A 112 0.23 25.45 -34.77
C TRP A 112 -0.51 26.61 -35.42
N ALA A 113 -0.59 26.60 -36.74
CA ALA A 113 -1.20 27.65 -37.54
C ALA A 113 -2.28 27.09 -38.48
N VAL A 114 -3.04 27.96 -39.13
CA VAL A 114 -4.06 27.54 -40.10
C VAL A 114 -3.39 26.83 -41.28
N ASN A 115 -3.81 25.60 -41.55
CA ASN A 115 -3.45 24.90 -42.78
C ASN A 115 -4.24 25.50 -43.94
N SER A 116 -3.59 26.37 -44.69
CA SER A 116 -4.06 26.85 -45.98
C SER A 116 -3.36 26.02 -47.06
N ASN A 117 -4.07 25.60 -48.11
CA ASN A 117 -3.56 24.66 -49.13
C ASN A 117 -2.15 25.03 -49.63
N GLY A 118 -1.14 24.26 -49.23
CA GLY A 118 0.26 24.40 -49.63
C GLY A 118 1.17 25.14 -48.65
N TYR A 119 0.63 25.68 -47.55
CA TYR A 119 1.38 26.39 -46.52
C TYR A 119 1.95 25.44 -45.46
N SER A 120 3.04 25.85 -44.82
CA SER A 120 3.60 25.10 -43.68
C SER A 120 2.68 25.19 -42.46
N LEU A 121 2.81 24.29 -41.48
CA LEU A 121 1.84 24.15 -40.38
C LEU A 121 2.11 25.01 -39.15
N PHE A 122 3.19 25.80 -39.14
CA PHE A 122 3.63 26.55 -37.97
C PHE A 122 3.87 28.03 -38.25
N SER A 123 3.75 28.86 -37.21
CA SER A 123 4.05 30.30 -37.25
C SER A 123 4.41 30.85 -35.86
N THR A 124 5.20 31.94 -35.82
CA THR A 124 5.86 32.45 -34.60
C THR A 124 5.06 33.52 -33.84
N ALA A 125 4.12 34.23 -34.48
CA ALA A 125 3.46 35.41 -33.91
C ALA A 125 1.92 35.34 -33.94
N GLY A 126 1.25 35.81 -32.88
CA GLY A 126 -0.23 35.85 -32.82
C GLY A 126 -0.88 34.58 -32.26
N ALA A 127 -0.20 33.88 -31.35
CA ALA A 127 -0.76 32.72 -30.69
C ALA A 127 -1.84 33.11 -29.66
N VAL A 128 -2.96 32.39 -29.67
CA VAL A 128 -4.08 32.53 -28.75
C VAL A 128 -4.32 31.20 -28.06
N THR A 129 -4.68 31.24 -26.78
CA THR A 129 -5.05 30.05 -26.02
C THR A 129 -6.27 29.37 -26.63
N MET A 130 -6.16 28.08 -26.92
CA MET A 130 -7.28 27.25 -27.37
C MET A 130 -8.27 27.00 -26.22
N ALA A 131 -9.47 26.55 -26.55
CA ALA A 131 -10.44 26.13 -25.55
C ALA A 131 -9.86 25.04 -24.63
N ALA A 132 -10.23 25.05 -23.35
CA ALA A 132 -9.68 24.12 -22.36
C ALA A 132 -9.89 22.63 -22.71
N ASN A 133 -10.96 22.32 -23.46
CA ASN A 133 -11.25 20.97 -23.95
C ASN A 133 -10.43 20.55 -25.17
N ALA A 134 -9.52 21.41 -25.68
CA ALA A 134 -8.55 21.03 -26.70
C ALA A 134 -7.55 19.98 -26.20
N VAL A 135 -7.36 19.89 -24.88
CA VAL A 135 -6.62 18.81 -24.22
C VAL A 135 -7.56 18.10 -23.25
N GLY A 136 -7.67 16.77 -23.40
CA GLY A 136 -8.41 15.95 -22.44
C GLY A 136 -7.58 15.64 -21.20
N SER A 137 -8.25 15.43 -20.07
CA SER A 137 -7.61 14.82 -18.91
C SER A 137 -7.33 13.34 -19.18
N ALA A 138 -6.16 12.86 -18.76
CA ALA A 138 -5.80 11.45 -18.81
C ALA A 138 -5.69 10.87 -17.38
N GLY A 139 -5.94 9.56 -17.26
CA GLY A 139 -5.95 8.84 -15.98
C GLY A 139 -7.34 8.27 -15.68
N GLY A 140 -7.40 6.96 -15.37
CA GLY A 140 -8.65 6.23 -15.15
C GLY A 140 -8.95 5.93 -13.68
N GLY A 141 -8.17 6.50 -12.74
CA GLY A 141 -8.30 6.23 -11.31
C GLY A 141 -8.14 4.75 -10.93
N GLN A 142 -7.56 3.93 -11.80
CA GLN A 142 -7.41 2.50 -11.52
C GLN A 142 -6.40 2.29 -10.41
N ALA A 143 -6.69 1.32 -9.54
CA ALA A 143 -5.80 0.99 -8.46
C ALA A 143 -4.57 0.26 -9.00
N HIS A 144 -3.41 0.56 -8.42
CA HIS A 144 -2.19 -0.20 -8.63
C HIS A 144 -1.83 -0.96 -7.35
N SER A 145 -1.03 -2.02 -7.51
CA SER A 145 -0.46 -2.72 -6.36
C SER A 145 0.44 -1.76 -5.58
N ASN A 146 0.29 -1.78 -4.26
CA ASN A 146 1.10 -1.05 -3.31
C ASN A 146 2.00 -2.00 -2.49
N MET A 147 2.09 -3.27 -2.90
CA MET A 147 2.92 -4.25 -2.22
C MET A 147 4.37 -4.14 -2.70
N GLN A 148 5.30 -4.06 -1.74
CA GLN A 148 6.72 -4.28 -2.01
C GLN A 148 6.98 -5.72 -2.50
N PRO A 149 8.12 -6.03 -3.14
CA PRO A 149 8.48 -7.41 -3.42
C PRO A 149 8.44 -8.27 -2.16
N TYR A 150 7.77 -9.43 -2.23
CA TYR A 150 7.55 -10.30 -1.07
C TYR A 150 7.79 -11.78 -1.39
N GLN A 151 8.13 -12.54 -0.36
CA GLN A 151 8.13 -13.99 -0.38
C GLN A 151 7.17 -14.49 0.70
N VAL A 152 6.20 -15.32 0.30
CA VAL A 152 5.21 -15.86 1.22
C VAL A 152 5.83 -17.02 2.01
N ILE A 153 5.79 -16.90 3.33
CA ILE A 153 6.18 -17.90 4.32
C ILE A 153 5.20 -17.86 5.48
N ASN A 154 5.19 -18.90 6.29
CA ASN A 154 4.26 -18.99 7.42
C ASN A 154 4.82 -18.31 8.65
N TYR A 155 4.04 -17.43 9.26
CA TYR A 155 4.31 -16.95 10.60
C TYR A 155 3.58 -17.83 11.61
N CYS A 156 4.31 -18.34 12.60
CA CYS A 156 3.71 -19.09 13.69
C CYS A 156 4.15 -18.52 15.04
N ILE A 157 3.28 -18.65 16.02
CA ILE A 157 3.48 -18.22 17.41
C ILE A 157 3.60 -19.43 18.33
N ALA A 158 4.56 -19.40 19.24
CA ALA A 158 4.77 -20.47 20.20
C ALA A 158 3.67 -20.46 21.28
N ILE A 159 2.99 -21.60 21.42
CA ILE A 159 2.00 -21.85 22.48
C ILE A 159 2.59 -22.62 23.66
N GLN A 160 3.81 -23.14 23.50
CA GLN A 160 4.56 -23.89 24.51
C GLN A 160 6.01 -23.41 24.50
N GLY A 161 6.62 -23.27 25.67
CA GLY A 161 7.98 -22.80 25.82
C GLY A 161 8.25 -22.18 27.19
N VAL A 162 9.34 -21.44 27.30
CA VAL A 162 9.71 -20.70 28.52
C VAL A 162 8.81 -19.47 28.65
N TYR A 163 8.28 -19.21 29.84
CA TYR A 163 7.54 -17.97 30.09
C TYR A 163 8.52 -16.79 30.21
N PRO A 164 8.35 -15.70 29.45
CA PRO A 164 9.27 -14.56 29.52
C PRO A 164 9.06 -13.77 30.81
N SER A 165 10.06 -13.77 31.70
CA SER A 165 10.06 -12.95 32.93
C SER A 165 10.32 -11.48 32.59
N ARG A 166 9.52 -10.58 33.16
CA ARG A 166 9.76 -9.13 33.09
C ARG A 166 10.78 -8.74 34.18
N SER A 167 11.81 -7.99 33.83
CA SER A 167 12.77 -7.38 34.77
C SER A 167 12.34 -5.97 35.16
#